data_AF-A0A922JYV8-F1
#
_entry.id   AF-A0A922JYV8-F1
#
_cell.length_a   1.000
_cell.length_b   1.000
_cell.length_c   1.000
_cell.angle_alpha   90.00
_cell.angle_beta   90.00
_cell.angle_gamma   90.00
#
_symmetry.space_group_name_H-M   'P 1'
#
loop_
_entity.id
_entity.type
_entity.pdbx_description
1 polymer ?
#
loop_
_entity_poly.entity_id
_entity_poly.type
_entity_poly.pdbx_seq_one_letter_code
_entity_poly.pdbx_strand_id
1 'polypeptide(L)'
;MLSTVGGGYTNQSRQPEPSQAETTTPRVLTILSSVLEKLVARNDRLMDSLNQKLDEESCGSCRLGKGLNAFHGVRAPSISVQRYLERLYKLLVTSVMVASKMLDDEHYNNAFFARAGGVSNAELNRLELELLFLLDFGVTVSSRVFEIYCLHLEKELQFNGIGNKIERAIISVDDVTEISVEDTQSSSPPQIVD
;
A
#
# COMPACT_ATOMS: atom_id res chain seq x y z
N MET A 1 47.41 -47.27 0.59
CA MET A 1 46.12 -47.14 1.28
C MET A 1 45.25 -46.21 0.47
N LEU A 2 44.12 -46.72 -0.02
CA LEU A 2 43.21 -46.03 -0.93
C LEU A 2 42.40 -44.94 -0.20
N SER A 3 42.10 -43.89 -0.95
CA SER A 3 41.22 -42.74 -0.69
C SER A 3 39.87 -43.05 -0.03
N THR A 4 39.30 -42.08 0.69
CA THR A 4 37.92 -41.58 0.45
C THR A 4 37.67 -40.27 1.21
N VAL A 5 37.29 -39.25 0.43
CA VAL A 5 36.64 -37.99 0.79
C VAL A 5 35.17 -38.25 1.13
N GLY A 6 34.60 -37.53 2.09
CA GLY A 6 33.16 -37.56 2.35
C GLY A 6 32.71 -36.50 3.33
N GLY A 7 32.71 -35.23 2.89
CA GLY A 7 32.04 -34.14 3.58
C GLY A 7 30.52 -34.34 3.53
N GLY A 8 29.89 -34.40 4.69
CA GLY A 8 28.44 -34.44 4.83
C GLY A 8 27.84 -33.08 4.52
N TYR A 9 27.30 -32.91 3.31
CA TYR A 9 26.33 -31.87 3.04
C TYR A 9 24.96 -32.35 3.51
N THR A 10 24.42 -31.61 4.46
CA THR A 10 23.12 -31.82 5.09
C THR A 10 22.01 -31.80 4.04
N ASN A 11 21.30 -32.92 3.96
CA ASN A 11 19.99 -33.03 3.32
C ASN A 11 19.01 -32.06 3.96
N GLN A 12 18.56 -31.03 3.23
CA GLN A 12 17.28 -30.40 3.52
C GLN A 12 16.57 -29.87 2.27
N SER A 13 16.33 -30.76 1.32
CA SER A 13 15.40 -30.54 0.19
C SER A 13 14.06 -31.24 0.44
N ARG A 14 13.44 -31.01 1.60
CA ARG A 14 12.01 -31.32 1.81
C ARG A 14 11.27 -30.05 2.16
N GLN A 15 10.63 -29.44 1.17
CA GLN A 15 9.47 -28.60 1.40
C GLN A 15 8.32 -29.04 0.48
N PRO A 16 7.08 -28.89 0.98
CA PRO A 16 5.95 -29.69 0.56
C PRO A 16 5.33 -29.17 -0.74
N GLU A 17 4.90 -30.12 -1.58
CA GLU A 17 4.01 -29.90 -2.73
C GLU A 17 2.76 -29.11 -2.31
N PRO A 18 2.49 -27.91 -2.85
CA PRO A 18 1.23 -27.24 -2.58
C PRO A 18 0.18 -27.63 -3.63
N SER A 19 -0.82 -28.36 -3.15
CA SER A 19 -2.13 -28.47 -3.75
C SER A 19 -2.71 -27.07 -4.04
N GLN A 20 -3.42 -26.99 -5.16
CA GLN A 20 -3.96 -25.78 -5.79
C GLN A 20 -4.68 -24.87 -4.79
N ALA A 21 -4.06 -23.73 -4.45
CA ALA A 21 -4.73 -22.63 -3.80
C ALA A 21 -5.07 -21.59 -4.86
N GLU A 22 -6.34 -21.49 -5.23
CA GLU A 22 -6.86 -20.35 -5.98
C GLU A 22 -6.72 -19.09 -5.11
N THR A 23 -5.67 -18.30 -5.36
CA THR A 23 -5.35 -17.14 -4.53
C THR A 23 -6.23 -15.95 -4.91
N THR A 24 -7.06 -15.53 -3.97
CA THR A 24 -7.91 -14.33 -4.02
C THR A 24 -7.09 -13.08 -3.70
N THR A 25 -7.42 -11.94 -4.31
CA THR A 25 -6.80 -10.64 -4.01
C THR A 25 -6.76 -10.40 -2.48
N PRO A 26 -5.61 -10.00 -1.89
CA PRO A 26 -5.51 -9.85 -0.45
C PRO A 26 -6.50 -8.81 0.07
N ARG A 27 -7.24 -9.18 1.13
CA ARG A 27 -8.35 -8.38 1.70
C ARG A 27 -7.98 -6.92 1.97
N VAL A 28 -6.73 -6.65 2.35
CA VAL A 28 -6.24 -5.29 2.58
C VAL A 28 -6.36 -4.41 1.34
N LEU A 29 -6.09 -4.93 0.14
CA LEU A 29 -6.25 -4.16 -1.11
C LEU A 29 -7.71 -3.83 -1.38
N THR A 30 -8.62 -4.76 -1.09
CA THR A 30 -10.07 -4.51 -1.21
C THR A 30 -10.52 -3.39 -0.26
N ILE A 31 -10.07 -3.43 1.00
CA ILE A 31 -10.38 -2.40 1.99
C ILE A 31 -9.82 -1.05 1.55
N LEU A 32 -8.54 -1.00 1.17
CA LEU A 32 -7.88 0.22 0.71
C LEU A 32 -8.56 0.80 -0.53
N SER A 33 -8.92 -0.04 -1.50
CA SER A 33 -9.66 0.41 -2.68
C SER A 33 -11.00 1.04 -2.29
N SER A 34 -11.77 0.37 -1.44
CA SER A 34 -13.08 0.89 -1.00
C SER A 34 -12.96 2.20 -0.23
N VAL A 35 -11.96 2.32 0.64
CA VAL A 35 -11.71 3.57 1.39
C VAL A 35 -11.29 4.69 0.43
N LEU A 36 -10.39 4.42 -0.50
CA LEU A 36 -9.95 5.42 -1.48
C LEU A 36 -11.10 5.86 -2.40
N GLU A 37 -11.94 4.93 -2.86
CA GLU A 37 -13.14 5.26 -3.64
C GLU A 37 -14.11 6.16 -2.86
N LYS A 38 -14.34 5.84 -1.58
CA LYS A 38 -15.16 6.69 -0.69
C LYS A 38 -14.55 8.06 -0.47
N LEU A 39 -13.22 8.14 -0.32
CA LEU A 39 -12.51 9.41 -0.15
C LEU A 39 -12.58 10.27 -1.41
N VAL A 40 -12.41 9.67 -2.59
CA VAL A 40 -12.58 10.36 -3.88
C VAL A 40 -14.00 10.90 -4.00
N ALA A 41 -15.02 10.07 -3.80
CA ALA A 41 -16.42 10.49 -3.88
C ALA A 41 -16.79 11.58 -2.85
N ARG A 42 -16.19 11.55 -1.66
CA ARG A 42 -16.37 12.62 -0.66
C ARG A 42 -15.68 13.91 -1.09
N ASN A 43 -14.46 13.82 -1.60
CA ASN A 43 -13.69 14.98 -2.05
C ASN A 43 -14.36 15.67 -3.24
N ASP A 44 -14.92 14.90 -4.18
CA ASP A 44 -15.65 15.45 -5.33
C ASP A 44 -16.86 16.27 -4.86
N ARG A 45 -17.67 15.75 -3.92
CA ARG A 45 -18.80 16.49 -3.34
C ARG A 45 -18.39 17.78 -2.64
N LEU A 46 -17.26 17.76 -1.94
CA LEU A 46 -16.72 18.95 -1.26
C LEU A 46 -16.24 19.99 -2.27
N MET A 47 -15.58 19.56 -3.34
CA MET A 47 -15.15 20.44 -4.43
C MET A 47 -16.34 21.05 -5.17
N ASP A 48 -17.39 20.27 -5.45
CA ASP A 48 -18.63 20.77 -6.04
C ASP A 48 -19.28 21.84 -5.15
N SER A 49 -19.32 21.61 -3.84
CA SER A 49 -19.89 22.56 -2.86
C SER A 49 -19.07 23.85 -2.74
N LEU A 50 -17.74 23.79 -2.91
CA LEU A 50 -16.86 24.96 -2.90
C LEU A 50 -16.95 25.75 -4.21
N ASN A 51 -16.99 25.06 -5.35
CA ASN A 51 -17.16 25.71 -6.66
C ASN A 51 -18.50 26.45 -6.74
N GLN A 52 -19.59 25.86 -6.22
CA GLN A 52 -20.90 26.50 -6.21
C GLN A 52 -20.95 27.79 -5.36
N LYS A 53 -20.14 27.90 -4.29
CA LYS A 53 -20.04 29.12 -3.47
C LYS A 53 -19.17 30.22 -4.09
N LEU A 54 -18.30 29.88 -5.04
CA LEU A 54 -17.39 30.83 -5.69
C LEU A 54 -18.07 31.64 -6.81
N ASP A 55 -19.23 31.19 -7.31
CA ASP A 55 -20.00 31.93 -8.31
C ASP A 55 -20.82 33.10 -7.72
N GLU A 56 -20.95 33.20 -6.38
CA GLU A 56 -21.74 34.25 -5.70
C GLU A 56 -20.92 35.35 -4.99
N GLU A 57 -19.61 35.19 -4.75
CA GLU A 57 -18.77 36.25 -4.16
C GLU A 57 -17.44 36.46 -4.90
N SER A 58 -17.38 37.52 -5.70
CA SER A 58 -16.13 38.10 -6.20
C SER A 58 -15.35 38.76 -5.05
N CYS A 59 -14.55 38.01 -4.28
CA CYS A 59 -13.42 38.57 -3.50
C CYS A 59 -12.44 37.50 -2.98
N GLY A 60 -11.12 37.68 -3.25
CA GLY A 60 -10.06 37.24 -2.33
C GLY A 60 -9.68 35.76 -2.27
N SER A 61 -9.36 35.16 -3.44
CA SER A 61 -8.71 33.84 -3.63
C SER A 61 -8.03 33.22 -2.38
N CYS A 62 -8.70 32.23 -1.81
CA CYS A 62 -8.12 31.30 -0.83
C CYS A 62 -6.90 30.64 -1.47
N ARG A 63 -5.70 30.81 -0.88
CA ARG A 63 -4.46 30.21 -1.40
C ARG A 63 -4.47 28.67 -1.42
N LEU A 64 -5.49 28.03 -0.83
CA LEU A 64 -5.61 26.59 -0.69
C LEU A 64 -5.95 25.86 -2.01
N GLY A 65 -6.79 26.46 -2.87
CA GLY A 65 -7.20 25.83 -4.14
C GLY A 65 -6.10 25.76 -5.19
N LYS A 66 -5.10 26.66 -5.14
CA LYS A 66 -4.02 26.72 -6.13
C LYS A 66 -3.05 25.55 -6.04
N GLY A 67 -2.93 24.91 -4.88
CA GLY A 67 -1.97 23.83 -4.65
C GLY A 67 -2.37 22.47 -5.22
N LEU A 68 -3.65 22.26 -5.52
CA LEU A 68 -4.16 20.95 -5.97
C LEU A 68 -4.12 20.77 -7.50
N ASN A 69 -3.89 21.85 -8.25
CA ASN A 69 -3.87 21.82 -9.72
C ASN A 69 -2.71 20.99 -10.27
N ALA A 70 -1.63 20.78 -9.50
CA ALA A 70 -0.54 19.89 -9.87
C ALA A 70 -0.98 18.42 -10.03
N PHE A 71 -2.10 18.04 -9.41
CA PHE A 71 -2.60 16.67 -9.37
C PHE A 71 -3.86 16.47 -10.22
N HIS A 72 -4.25 17.46 -11.02
CA HIS A 72 -5.41 17.34 -11.91
C HIS A 72 -5.01 16.70 -13.23
N GLY A 73 -5.44 15.46 -13.45
CA GLY A 73 -5.29 14.80 -14.75
C GLY A 73 -6.19 15.45 -15.80
N VAL A 74 -5.70 15.60 -17.03
CA VAL A 74 -6.49 16.09 -18.18
C VAL A 74 -7.76 15.24 -18.39
N ARG A 75 -7.71 13.97 -18.00
CA ARG A 75 -8.83 13.03 -18.03
C ARG A 75 -8.66 11.99 -16.93
N ALA A 76 -9.78 11.57 -16.33
CA ALA A 76 -9.80 10.43 -15.43
C ALA A 76 -9.35 9.15 -16.18
N PRO A 77 -8.36 8.40 -15.66
CA PRO A 77 -8.00 7.10 -16.21
C PRO A 77 -9.19 6.13 -16.24
N SER A 78 -9.28 5.28 -17.26
CA SER A 78 -10.32 4.25 -17.36
C SER A 78 -10.12 3.05 -16.42
N ILE A 79 -8.96 2.98 -15.77
CA ILE A 79 -8.65 1.95 -14.77
C ILE A 79 -9.25 2.33 -13.41
N SER A 80 -9.96 1.39 -12.76
CA SER A 80 -10.47 1.60 -11.41
C SER A 80 -9.34 1.61 -10.37
N VAL A 81 -9.59 2.25 -9.23
CA VAL A 81 -8.67 2.27 -8.08
C VAL A 81 -8.27 0.84 -7.69
N GLN A 82 -9.24 -0.07 -7.61
CA GLN A 82 -8.98 -1.47 -7.28
C GLN A 82 -7.96 -2.12 -8.22
N ARG A 83 -8.20 -2.02 -9.53
CA ARG A 83 -7.34 -2.65 -10.54
C ARG A 83 -5.95 -2.04 -10.56
N TYR A 84 -5.85 -0.74 -10.30
CA TYR A 84 -4.57 -0.07 -10.21
C TYR A 84 -3.77 -0.55 -8.99
N LEU A 85 -4.40 -0.65 -7.81
CA LEU A 85 -3.75 -1.18 -6.61
C LEU A 85 -3.32 -2.64 -6.76
N GLU A 86 -4.14 -3.48 -7.41
CA GLU A 86 -3.78 -4.87 -7.71
C GLU A 86 -2.52 -4.95 -8.59
N ARG A 87 -2.39 -4.07 -9.59
CA ARG A 87 -1.19 -3.98 -10.45
C ARG A 87 0.04 -3.55 -9.65
N LEU A 88 -0.09 -2.49 -8.85
CA LEU A 88 1.02 -2.00 -8.02
C LEU A 88 1.50 -3.06 -7.03
N TYR A 89 0.57 -3.78 -6.40
CA TYR A 89 0.89 -4.85 -5.49
C TYR A 89 1.70 -5.96 -6.15
N LYS A 90 1.23 -6.46 -7.31
CA LYS A 90 1.91 -7.52 -8.06
C LYS A 90 3.28 -7.07 -8.55
N LEU A 91 3.40 -5.82 -9.00
CA LEU A 91 4.67 -5.23 -9.40
C LEU A 91 5.66 -5.19 -8.22
N LEU A 92 5.21 -4.74 -7.04
CA LEU A 92 6.06 -4.66 -5.85
C LEU A 92 6.54 -6.04 -5.40
N VAL A 93 5.64 -7.03 -5.31
CA VAL A 93 6.00 -8.41 -4.94
C VAL A 93 7.04 -8.98 -5.91
N THR A 94 6.82 -8.81 -7.22
CA THR A 94 7.74 -9.29 -8.25
C THR A 94 9.09 -8.58 -8.18
N SER A 95 9.09 -7.26 -7.99
CA SER A 95 10.31 -6.45 -7.90
C SER A 95 11.15 -6.83 -6.68
N VAL A 96 10.53 -7.02 -5.52
CA VAL A 96 11.24 -7.43 -4.28
C VAL A 96 11.80 -8.84 -4.44
N MET A 97 11.03 -9.78 -4.99
CA MET A 97 11.52 -11.13 -5.26
C MET A 97 12.74 -11.14 -6.20
N VAL A 98 12.68 -10.42 -7.32
CA VAL A 98 13.79 -10.34 -8.28
C VAL A 98 15.01 -9.69 -7.64
N ALA A 99 14.83 -8.61 -6.86
CA ALA A 99 15.93 -7.98 -6.14
C ALA A 99 16.59 -8.95 -5.14
N SER A 100 15.81 -9.66 -4.32
CA SER A 100 16.33 -10.66 -3.38
C SER A 100 17.10 -11.77 -4.09
N LYS A 101 16.60 -12.29 -5.21
CA LYS A 101 17.33 -13.31 -5.99
C LYS A 101 18.67 -12.82 -6.54
N MET A 102 18.78 -11.54 -6.86
CA MET A 102 19.97 -10.97 -7.49
C MET A 102 20.99 -10.44 -6.49
N LEU A 103 20.55 -10.06 -5.29
CA LEU A 103 21.37 -9.40 -4.27
C LEU A 103 21.72 -10.31 -3.10
N ASP A 104 20.91 -11.30 -2.77
CA ASP A 104 21.13 -12.20 -1.63
C ASP A 104 21.92 -13.45 -2.08
N ASP A 105 22.93 -13.86 -1.30
CA ASP A 105 23.71 -15.09 -1.56
C ASP A 105 22.84 -16.36 -1.45
N GLU A 106 21.86 -16.34 -0.55
CA GLU A 106 20.90 -17.40 -0.29
C GLU A 106 19.49 -16.88 -0.60
N HIS A 107 18.86 -17.40 -1.64
CA HIS A 107 17.55 -16.93 -2.09
C HIS A 107 16.49 -18.03 -2.10
N TYR A 108 15.24 -17.65 -1.83
CA TYR A 108 14.10 -18.56 -1.93
C TYR A 108 13.60 -18.72 -3.38
N ASN A 109 12.86 -19.80 -3.65
CA ASN A 109 12.23 -20.03 -4.95
C ASN A 109 10.94 -19.20 -5.11
N ASN A 110 10.40 -19.14 -6.34
CA ASN A 110 9.18 -18.37 -6.62
C ASN A 110 7.96 -18.86 -5.85
N ALA A 111 7.87 -20.17 -5.59
CA ALA A 111 6.75 -20.72 -4.85
C ALA A 111 6.68 -20.16 -3.42
N PHE A 112 7.82 -19.90 -2.79
CA PHE A 112 7.89 -19.25 -1.48
C PHE A 112 7.39 -17.80 -1.55
N PHE A 113 7.91 -17.00 -2.49
CA PHE A 113 7.50 -15.60 -2.66
C PHE A 113 6.03 -15.47 -3.10
N ALA A 114 5.54 -16.38 -3.94
CA ALA A 114 4.15 -16.46 -4.38
C ALA A 114 3.21 -16.68 -3.19
N ARG A 115 3.56 -17.64 -2.32
CA ARG A 115 2.80 -17.89 -1.08
C ARG A 115 2.84 -16.71 -0.13
N ALA A 116 4.00 -16.09 0.07
CA ALA A 116 4.15 -14.92 0.95
C ALA A 116 3.40 -13.69 0.42
N GLY A 117 3.43 -13.48 -0.89
CA GLY A 117 2.78 -12.38 -1.60
C GLY A 117 1.33 -12.67 -2.01
N GLY A 118 0.73 -13.80 -1.63
CA GLY A 118 -0.65 -14.12 -2.00
C GLY A 118 -0.94 -14.09 -3.51
N VAL A 119 0.06 -14.36 -4.35
CA VAL A 119 -0.04 -14.45 -5.81
C VAL A 119 0.13 -15.91 -6.21
N SER A 120 -0.52 -16.37 -7.27
CA SER A 120 -0.31 -17.72 -7.76
C SER A 120 1.13 -17.90 -8.26
N ASN A 121 1.73 -19.08 -8.03
CA ASN A 121 3.11 -19.34 -8.47
C ASN A 121 3.26 -19.17 -10.00
N ALA A 122 2.28 -19.63 -10.78
CA ALA A 122 2.28 -19.48 -12.24
C ALA A 122 2.26 -18.00 -12.68
N GLU A 123 1.45 -17.17 -12.00
CA GLU A 123 1.42 -15.73 -12.27
C GLU A 123 2.74 -15.06 -11.89
N LEU A 124 3.31 -15.39 -10.72
CA LEU A 124 4.58 -14.81 -10.29
C LEU A 124 5.74 -15.21 -11.21
N ASN A 125 5.77 -16.45 -11.69
CA ASN A 125 6.73 -16.90 -12.71
C ASN A 125 6.62 -16.09 -14.01
N ARG A 126 5.38 -15.83 -14.47
CA ARG A 126 5.14 -15.03 -15.68
C ARG A 126 5.60 -13.59 -15.47
N LEU A 127 5.27 -13.00 -14.32
CA LEU A 127 5.65 -11.62 -13.98
C LEU A 127 7.16 -11.47 -13.82
N GLU A 128 7.86 -12.46 -13.26
CA GLU A 128 9.32 -12.45 -13.18
C GLU A 128 9.96 -12.30 -14.56
N LEU A 129 9.58 -13.16 -15.51
CA LEU A 129 10.11 -13.11 -16.86
C LEU A 129 9.76 -11.79 -17.54
N GLU A 130 8.52 -11.33 -17.42
CA GLU A 130 8.07 -10.05 -18.00
C GLU A 130 8.88 -8.88 -17.45
N LEU A 131 9.13 -8.82 -16.14
CA LEU A 131 9.95 -7.79 -15.52
C LEU A 131 11.41 -7.86 -15.98
N LEU A 132 12.00 -9.07 -16.03
CA LEU A 132 13.37 -9.24 -16.50
C LEU A 132 13.53 -8.81 -17.96
N PHE A 133 12.56 -9.10 -18.82
CA PHE A 133 12.55 -8.61 -20.21
C PHE A 133 12.40 -7.09 -20.28
N LEU A 134 11.51 -6.50 -19.47
CA LEU A 134 11.34 -5.03 -19.45
C LEU A 134 12.59 -4.28 -18.98
N LEU A 135 13.41 -4.93 -18.15
CA LEU A 135 14.68 -4.39 -17.67
C LEU A 135 15.87 -4.77 -18.56
N ASP A 136 15.66 -5.45 -19.69
CA ASP A 136 16.72 -6.01 -20.53
C ASP A 136 17.75 -6.84 -19.74
N PHE A 137 17.26 -7.56 -18.72
CA PHE A 137 18.06 -8.30 -17.73
C PHE A 137 19.09 -7.45 -16.94
N GLY A 138 19.01 -6.12 -17.03
CA GLY A 138 19.84 -5.16 -16.33
C GLY A 138 19.41 -4.95 -14.87
N VAL A 139 19.58 -5.96 -14.02
CA VAL A 139 19.13 -5.97 -12.62
C VAL A 139 20.25 -5.67 -11.60
N THR A 140 21.47 -5.41 -12.06
CA THR A 140 22.61 -5.11 -11.20
C THR A 140 22.74 -3.60 -10.94
N VAL A 141 23.01 -3.22 -9.69
CA VAL A 141 23.28 -1.82 -9.30
C VAL A 141 24.64 -1.75 -8.64
N SER A 142 25.52 -0.85 -9.09
CA SER A 142 26.81 -0.63 -8.43
C SER A 142 26.64 0.10 -7.09
N SER A 143 27.51 -0.18 -6.11
CA SER A 143 27.49 0.49 -4.79
C SER A 143 27.47 2.02 -4.92
N ARG A 144 28.26 2.58 -5.86
CA ARG A 144 28.30 4.02 -6.11
C ARG A 144 26.95 4.60 -6.54
N VAL A 145 26.22 3.91 -7.42
CA VAL A 145 24.90 4.37 -7.88
C VAL A 145 23.88 4.27 -6.75
N PHE A 146 23.93 3.18 -5.98
CA PHE A 146 23.08 3.00 -4.81
C PHE A 146 23.29 4.12 -3.78
N GLU A 147 24.55 4.42 -3.42
CA GLU A 147 24.92 5.49 -2.49
C GLU A 147 24.41 6.87 -2.95
N ILE A 148 24.55 7.19 -4.23
CA ILE A 148 24.05 8.45 -4.81
C ILE A 148 22.52 8.54 -4.63
N TYR A 149 21.80 7.44 -4.87
CA TYR A 149 20.35 7.41 -4.73
C TYR A 149 19.91 7.55 -3.26
N CYS A 150 20.59 6.87 -2.33
CA CYS A 150 20.35 7.03 -0.89
C CYS A 150 20.53 8.48 -0.43
N LEU A 151 21.65 9.12 -0.80
CA LEU A 151 21.91 10.53 -0.47
C LEU A 151 20.84 11.46 -1.03
N HIS A 152 20.35 11.19 -2.24
CA HIS A 152 19.26 11.96 -2.83
C HIS A 152 17.96 11.82 -2.04
N LEU A 153 17.57 10.59 -1.67
CA LEU A 153 16.37 10.35 -0.87
C LEU A 153 16.44 10.99 0.53
N GLU A 154 17.60 10.90 1.20
CA GLU A 154 17.80 11.53 2.52
C GLU A 154 17.64 13.05 2.46
N LYS A 155 18.17 13.68 1.41
CA LYS A 155 18.03 15.12 1.19
C LYS A 155 16.57 15.53 0.99
N GLU A 156 15.80 14.78 0.20
CA GLU A 156 14.38 15.03 -0.01
C GLU A 156 13.55 14.84 1.26
N LEU A 157 13.88 13.84 2.10
CA LEU A 157 13.22 13.64 3.39
C LEU A 157 13.45 14.82 4.35
N GLN A 158 14.66 15.38 4.39
CA GLN A 158 14.97 16.56 5.21
C GLN A 158 14.25 17.82 4.70
N PHE A 159 14.14 17.98 3.39
CA PHE A 159 13.41 19.10 2.77
C PHE A 159 11.90 19.02 3.01
N ASN A 160 11.31 17.83 2.87
CA ASN A 160 9.89 17.59 3.13
C ASN A 160 9.52 17.67 4.62
N GLY A 161 10.47 17.47 5.53
CA GLY A 161 10.31 17.63 6.98
C GLY A 161 10.04 19.08 7.43
N ILE A 162 10.34 20.08 6.59
CA ILE A 162 10.09 21.50 6.86
C ILE A 162 8.76 21.96 6.21
N GLY A 163 8.22 21.21 5.24
CA GLY A 163 7.09 21.63 4.40
C GLY A 163 5.73 20.99 4.68
N ASN A 164 5.65 19.86 5.38
CA ASN A 164 4.39 19.14 5.58
C ASN A 164 3.86 19.26 7.01
N LYS A 165 3.50 20.48 7.43
CA LYS A 165 2.29 20.61 8.26
C LYS A 165 1.13 20.21 7.34
N ILE A 166 0.76 18.93 7.35
CA ILE A 166 -0.63 18.58 7.11
C ILE A 166 -1.35 19.22 8.29
N GLU A 167 -1.66 20.50 8.18
CA GLU A 167 -2.53 21.17 9.12
C GLU A 167 -3.75 20.28 9.23
N ARG A 168 -4.03 19.84 10.45
CA ARG A 168 -5.22 19.09 10.82
C ARG A 168 -6.43 19.97 10.47
N ALA A 169 -6.80 19.97 9.21
CA ALA A 169 -7.91 20.72 8.71
C ALA A 169 -9.14 19.82 8.77
N ILE A 170 -9.82 19.97 9.90
CA ILE A 170 -11.28 19.90 10.05
C ILE A 170 -11.88 18.49 10.13
N ILE A 171 -11.80 17.92 11.34
CA ILE A 171 -13.00 17.40 11.97
C ILE A 171 -13.17 18.21 13.27
N SER A 172 -13.83 19.38 13.17
CA SER A 172 -14.50 19.93 14.34
C SER A 172 -15.64 18.96 14.64
N VAL A 173 -15.50 18.24 15.75
CA VAL A 173 -16.56 17.40 16.31
C VAL A 173 -17.41 18.31 17.18
N ASP A 174 -18.07 19.29 16.58
CA ASP A 174 -19.09 20.11 17.24
C ASP A 174 -20.37 20.03 16.42
N ASP A 175 -20.98 18.84 16.36
CA ASP A 175 -22.44 18.68 16.30
C ASP A 175 -22.86 17.21 16.52
N VAL A 176 -22.44 16.61 17.63
CA VAL A 176 -23.21 15.47 18.20
C VAL A 176 -23.92 16.04 19.42
N THR A 177 -25.10 16.59 19.13
CA THR A 177 -26.25 16.77 20.02
C THR A 177 -26.01 16.32 21.46
N GLU A 178 -26.02 17.29 22.37
CA GLU A 178 -26.31 17.09 23.78
C GLU A 178 -27.45 16.09 23.96
N ILE A 179 -27.16 14.97 24.61
CA ILE A 179 -28.18 14.17 25.25
C ILE A 179 -27.96 14.39 26.74
N SER A 180 -28.67 15.35 27.30
CA SER A 180 -28.80 15.54 28.74
C SER A 180 -29.36 14.26 29.35
N VAL A 181 -28.58 13.64 30.23
CA VAL A 181 -29.07 12.65 31.19
C VAL A 181 -29.27 13.35 32.52
N GLU A 182 -30.52 13.74 32.82
CA GLU A 182 -30.93 14.06 34.18
C GLU A 182 -31.32 12.77 34.91
N ASP A 183 -30.75 12.63 36.11
CA ASP A 183 -30.93 11.54 37.07
C ASP A 183 -32.38 11.36 37.53
N THR A 184 -32.82 10.12 37.80
CA THR A 184 -33.77 9.82 38.90
C THR A 184 -33.73 8.33 39.29
N GLN A 185 -33.15 8.10 40.49
CA GLN A 185 -33.56 7.17 41.57
C GLN A 185 -33.64 5.64 41.39
N SER A 186 -32.83 4.99 42.25
CA SER A 186 -33.10 3.80 43.08
C SER A 186 -34.08 2.71 42.60
N SER A 187 -33.57 1.50 42.46
CA SER A 187 -34.17 0.31 43.10
C SER A 187 -33.24 -0.92 42.99
N SER A 188 -33.16 -1.67 44.09
CA SER A 188 -32.30 -2.84 44.31
C SER A 188 -32.68 -4.06 43.45
N PRO A 189 -31.78 -5.04 43.22
CA PRO A 189 -32.11 -6.25 42.48
C PRO A 189 -32.90 -7.26 43.34
N PRO A 190 -33.80 -8.06 42.74
CA PRO A 190 -34.54 -9.11 43.45
C PRO A 190 -33.67 -10.34 43.70
N GLN A 191 -33.83 -10.95 44.88
CA GLN A 191 -33.28 -12.26 45.20
C GLN A 191 -34.15 -13.36 44.56
N ILE A 192 -33.50 -14.32 43.92
CA ILE A 192 -34.12 -15.57 43.49
C ILE A 192 -33.93 -16.58 44.62
N VAL A 193 -35.06 -17.04 45.17
CA VAL A 193 -35.14 -18.18 46.07
C VAL A 193 -35.71 -19.32 45.23
N ASP A 194 -34.90 -20.36 45.01
CA ASP A 194 -35.23 -21.78 45.11
C ASP A 194 -33.97 -22.63 44.86
#